data_AF-A0A950XEU8-F1
#
_entry.id   AF-A0A950XEU8-F1
#
_cell.length_a   1.000
_cell.length_b   1.000
_cell.length_c   1.000
_cell.angle_alpha   90.00
_cell.angle_beta   90.00
_cell.angle_gamma   90.00
#
_symmetry.space_group_name_H-M   'P 1'
#
loop_
_entity.id
_entity.type
_entity.pdbx_description
1 polymer ?
#
loop_
_entity_poly.entity_id
_entity_poly.type
_entity_poly.pdbx_seq_one_letter_code
_entity_poly.pdbx_strand_id
1 'polypeptide(L)'
;AGNVNGYSSLLSAVSAMPVSITICWLLTAVLPAISPRGFRLGESAGAFYVAMLAVLTLLLIVHLMLLHSAMTQAMPSLGLLVASIGALFIVLGMLVARAKKNFWFGVRTPWTLASDEVWRRSNHFGGRLMVAGGIIAVLASFFSNARMPVLVAIIAVIAFAPILYSYAVYRRIEGFDSEA
;
A
#
# COMPACT_ATOMS: atom_id res chain seq x y z
N ALA A 1 12.74 -41.95 3.96
CA ALA A 1 12.18 -40.96 4.90
C ALA A 1 12.94 -39.65 4.69
N GLY A 2 12.27 -38.62 4.15
CA GLY A 2 12.89 -37.31 3.96
C GLY A 2 12.88 -36.55 5.27
N ASN A 3 14.04 -36.36 5.89
CA ASN A 3 14.15 -35.48 7.04
C ASN A 3 13.93 -34.04 6.56
N VAL A 4 12.87 -33.40 7.05
CA VAL A 4 12.61 -31.98 6.81
C VAL A 4 13.56 -31.18 7.71
N ASN A 5 14.76 -30.90 7.20
CA ASN A 5 15.79 -30.13 7.91
C ASN A 5 15.60 -28.60 7.72
N GLY A 6 14.37 -28.15 7.50
CA GLY A 6 14.03 -26.77 7.12
C GLY A 6 13.71 -25.83 8.28
N TYR A 7 14.02 -26.20 9.53
CA TYR A 7 13.84 -25.29 10.66
C TYR A 7 14.96 -24.24 10.61
N SER A 8 14.60 -23.03 10.17
CA SER A 8 15.39 -21.85 10.50
C SER A 8 15.63 -21.84 12.01
N SER A 9 16.84 -21.52 12.48
CA SER A 9 17.11 -21.36 13.92
C SER A 9 16.00 -20.54 14.59
N LEU A 10 15.63 -20.86 15.83
CA LEU A 10 14.60 -20.13 16.59
C LEU A 10 14.84 -18.61 16.51
N LEU A 11 16.12 -18.22 16.57
CA LEU A 11 16.56 -16.85 16.44
C LEU A 11 16.17 -16.25 15.08
N SER A 12 16.47 -16.93 13.97
CA SER A 12 16.13 -16.44 12.62
C SER A 12 14.62 -16.35 12.36
N ALA A 13 13.81 -17.26 12.92
CA ALA A 13 12.35 -17.20 12.77
C ALA A 13 11.76 -15.99 13.50
N VAL A 14 12.25 -15.71 14.72
CA VAL A 14 11.76 -14.62 15.57
C VAL A 14 12.30 -13.27 15.10
N SER A 15 13.55 -13.21 14.62
CA SER A 15 14.22 -11.97 14.23
C SER A 15 13.85 -11.48 12.83
N ALA A 16 13.27 -12.32 11.96
CA ALA A 16 12.94 -11.93 10.58
C ALA A 16 12.01 -10.70 10.51
N MET A 17 11.01 -10.62 11.40
CA MET A 17 10.05 -9.52 11.43
C MET A 17 10.62 -8.23 12.07
N PRO A 18 11.31 -8.27 13.21
CA PRO A 18 12.04 -7.10 13.71
C PRO A 18 13.02 -6.54 12.68
N VAL A 19 13.76 -7.41 11.97
CA VAL A 19 14.68 -6.98 10.91
C VAL A 19 13.93 -6.28 9.77
N SER A 20 12.78 -6.81 9.31
CA SER A 20 12.00 -6.15 8.26
C SER A 20 11.44 -4.80 8.71
N ILE A 21 10.99 -4.67 9.95
CA ILE A 21 10.57 -3.39 10.56
C ILE A 21 11.73 -2.41 10.61
N THR A 22 12.91 -2.85 11.08
CA THR A 22 14.11 -2.00 11.13
C THR A 22 14.53 -1.56 9.73
N ILE A 23 14.50 -2.45 8.72
CA ILE A 23 14.79 -2.10 7.33
C ILE A 23 13.79 -1.05 6.83
N CYS A 24 12.48 -1.27 6.99
CA CYS A 24 11.46 -0.30 6.59
C CYS A 24 11.62 1.04 7.33
N TRP A 25 12.00 1.02 8.61
CA TRP A 25 12.28 2.22 9.37
C TRP A 25 13.52 2.94 8.83
N LEU A 26 14.61 2.23 8.53
CA LEU A 26 15.80 2.82 7.90
C LEU A 26 15.49 3.44 6.54
N LEU A 27 14.59 2.83 5.75
CA LEU A 27 14.13 3.41 4.50
C LEU A 27 13.49 4.80 4.69
N THR A 28 12.88 5.11 5.85
CA THR A 28 12.40 6.48 6.12
C THR A 28 13.51 7.51 6.20
N ALA A 29 14.71 7.13 6.61
CA ALA A 29 15.86 8.02 6.67
C ALA A 29 16.61 8.07 5.33
N VAL A 30 16.73 6.92 4.67
CA VAL A 30 17.51 6.75 3.43
C VAL A 30 16.78 7.32 2.21
N LEU A 31 15.48 7.04 2.03
CA LEU A 31 14.73 7.47 0.85
C LEU A 31 14.69 9.02 0.69
N PRO A 32 14.46 9.82 1.74
CA PRO A 32 14.62 11.28 1.67
C PRO A 32 16.01 11.74 1.25
N ALA A 33 17.06 11.06 1.72
CA ALA A 33 18.46 11.44 1.52
C ALA A 33 18.96 11.13 0.09
N ILE A 34 18.45 10.05 -0.52
CA ILE A 34 18.75 9.68 -1.90
C ILE A 34 17.89 10.46 -2.90
N SER A 35 16.79 11.09 -2.45
CA SER A 35 15.91 11.87 -3.32
C SER A 35 16.71 12.89 -4.15
N PRO A 36 16.58 12.89 -5.49
CA PRO A 36 17.30 13.82 -6.35
C PRO A 36 17.09 15.27 -5.90
N ARG A 37 18.11 16.12 -6.04
CA ARG A 37 18.16 17.48 -5.44
C ARG A 37 16.93 18.37 -5.78
N GLY A 38 16.19 18.10 -6.85
CA GLY A 38 14.95 18.79 -7.25
C GLY A 38 13.63 18.23 -6.69
N PHE A 39 13.65 17.09 -5.99
CA PHE A 39 12.48 16.41 -5.39
C PHE A 39 12.65 16.22 -3.88
N ARG A 40 13.26 17.18 -3.19
CA ARG A 40 13.21 17.24 -1.72
C ARG A 40 11.75 17.09 -1.31
N LEU A 41 11.47 16.28 -0.28
CA LEU A 41 10.15 16.11 0.31
C LEU A 41 9.62 17.50 0.72
N GLY A 42 9.03 18.22 -0.21
CA GLY A 42 8.47 19.55 -0.02
C GLY A 42 7.09 19.38 0.58
N GLU A 43 6.06 19.77 -0.16
CA GLU A 43 4.67 19.66 0.29
C GLU A 43 4.18 18.22 0.54
N SER A 44 4.87 17.21 0.00
CA SER A 44 4.51 15.78 0.16
C SER A 44 5.22 15.07 1.32
N ALA A 45 6.04 15.77 2.11
CA ALA A 45 6.77 15.18 3.23
C ALA A 45 5.86 14.51 4.26
N GLY A 46 4.81 15.23 4.67
CA GLY A 46 3.84 14.73 5.66
C GLY A 46 3.16 13.46 5.16
N ALA A 47 2.72 13.43 3.90
CA ALA A 47 2.09 12.26 3.31
C ALA A 47 3.04 11.05 3.25
N PHE A 48 4.31 11.25 2.90
CA PHE A 48 5.32 10.19 2.93
C PHE A 48 5.51 9.60 4.33
N TYR A 49 5.71 10.44 5.35
CA TYR A 49 5.92 9.95 6.72
C TYR A 49 4.67 9.27 7.29
N VAL A 50 3.47 9.78 7.01
CA VAL A 50 2.21 9.12 7.40
C VAL A 50 2.06 7.77 6.71
N ALA A 51 2.40 7.69 5.41
CA ALA A 51 2.37 6.42 4.68
C ALA A 51 3.33 5.40 5.30
N MET A 52 4.57 5.79 5.61
CA MET A 52 5.49 4.85 6.24
C MET A 52 5.05 4.48 7.65
N LEU A 53 4.60 5.43 8.45
CA LEU A 53 4.11 5.14 9.80
C LEU A 53 2.96 4.12 9.75
N ALA A 54 2.06 4.22 8.78
CA ALA A 54 0.99 3.26 8.59
C ALA A 54 1.52 1.86 8.22
N VAL A 55 2.52 1.77 7.34
CA VAL A 55 3.18 0.50 6.98
C VAL A 55 3.90 -0.11 8.18
N LEU A 56 4.68 0.68 8.93
CA LEU A 56 5.38 0.24 10.14
C LEU A 56 4.39 -0.24 11.20
N THR A 57 3.25 0.44 11.34
CA THR A 57 2.17 0.02 12.27
C THR A 57 1.60 -1.33 11.85
N LEU A 58 1.34 -1.56 10.56
CA LEU A 58 0.88 -2.86 10.07
C LEU A 58 1.91 -3.96 10.35
N LEU A 59 3.19 -3.72 10.05
CA LEU A 59 4.26 -4.69 10.30
C LEU A 59 4.40 -5.00 11.79
N LEU A 60 4.26 -4.00 12.66
CA LEU A 60 4.25 -4.18 14.11
C LEU A 60 3.06 -5.05 14.54
N ILE A 61 1.85 -4.79 14.05
CA ILE A 61 0.66 -5.61 14.35
C ILE A 61 0.91 -7.07 13.92
N VAL A 62 1.41 -7.30 12.72
CA VAL A 62 1.74 -8.65 12.22
C VAL A 62 2.79 -9.32 13.10
N HIS A 63 3.82 -8.59 13.53
CA HIS A 63 4.83 -9.12 14.43
C HIS A 63 4.23 -9.54 15.79
N LEU A 64 3.38 -8.70 16.38
CA LEU A 64 2.69 -9.02 17.63
C LEU A 64 1.76 -10.23 17.49
N MET A 65 1.08 -10.37 16.34
CA MET A 65 0.26 -11.55 16.05
C MET A 65 1.09 -12.83 15.99
N LEU A 66 2.28 -12.77 15.40
CA LEU A 66 3.20 -13.92 15.33
C LEU A 66 3.76 -14.28 16.71
N LEU A 67 4.14 -13.29 17.53
CA LEU A 67 4.57 -13.53 18.91
C LEU A 67 3.45 -14.16 19.75
N HIS A 68 2.22 -13.64 19.64
CA HIS A 68 1.06 -14.19 20.33
C HIS A 68 0.80 -15.65 19.90
N SER A 69 0.89 -15.93 18.60
CA SER A 69 0.75 -17.28 18.05
C SER A 69 1.83 -18.22 18.57
N ALA A 70 3.09 -17.77 18.66
CA ALA A 70 4.19 -18.56 19.20
C ALA A 70 4.01 -18.88 20.70
N MET A 71 3.46 -17.95 21.49
CA MET A 71 3.22 -18.16 22.92
C MET A 71 2.04 -19.08 23.20
N THR A 72 0.96 -18.94 22.44
CA THR A 72 -0.32 -19.65 22.69
C THR A 72 -0.50 -20.91 21.86
N GLN A 73 0.36 -21.13 20.86
CA GLN A 73 0.20 -22.16 19.82
C GLN A 73 -1.11 -22.01 19.02
N ALA A 74 -1.82 -20.90 19.17
CA ALA A 74 -3.02 -20.59 18.41
C ALA A 74 -2.65 -20.02 17.03
N MET A 75 -3.49 -20.28 16.02
CA MET A 75 -3.30 -19.69 14.70
C MET A 75 -3.53 -18.17 14.72
N PRO A 76 -2.73 -17.38 13.99
CA PRO A 76 -2.95 -15.94 13.88
C PRO A 76 -4.35 -15.60 13.35
N SER A 77 -4.99 -14.56 13.92
CA SER A 77 -6.33 -14.14 13.52
C SER A 77 -6.32 -13.54 12.11
N LEU A 78 -6.82 -14.29 11.13
CA LEU A 78 -6.99 -13.82 9.75
C LEU A 78 -7.91 -12.59 9.67
N GLY A 79 -8.93 -12.50 10.53
CA GLY A 79 -9.80 -11.33 10.59
C GLY A 79 -9.03 -10.07 10.98
N LEU A 80 -8.18 -10.14 12.01
CA LEU A 80 -7.35 -9.01 12.43
C LEU A 80 -6.37 -8.58 11.33
N LEU A 81 -5.76 -9.54 10.62
CA LEU A 81 -4.87 -9.25 9.50
C LEU A 81 -5.60 -8.49 8.38
N VAL A 82 -6.75 -8.99 7.94
CA VAL A 82 -7.55 -8.37 6.87
C VAL A 82 -8.05 -6.99 7.28
N ALA A 83 -8.50 -6.82 8.53
CA ALA A 83 -8.89 -5.52 9.07
C ALA A 83 -7.71 -4.53 9.08
N SER A 84 -6.52 -4.98 9.47
CA SER A 84 -5.31 -4.13 9.50
C SER A 84 -4.88 -3.71 8.10
N ILE A 85 -4.96 -4.60 7.11
CA ILE A 85 -4.70 -4.27 5.70
C ILE A 85 -5.75 -3.29 5.17
N GLY A 86 -7.02 -3.49 5.51
CA GLY A 86 -8.10 -2.57 5.14
C GLY A 86 -7.88 -1.16 5.70
N ALA A 87 -7.49 -1.06 6.98
CA ALA A 87 -7.12 0.21 7.60
C ALA A 87 -5.93 0.89 6.90
N LEU A 88 -4.91 0.12 6.50
CA LEU A 88 -3.78 0.63 5.72
C LEU A 88 -4.26 1.22 4.39
N PHE A 89 -5.15 0.53 3.66
CA PHE A 89 -5.71 1.05 2.41
C PHE A 89 -6.51 2.33 2.60
N ILE A 90 -7.26 2.47 3.71
CA ILE A 90 -7.96 3.72 4.01
C ILE A 90 -6.95 4.87 4.17
N VAL A 91 -5.91 4.68 4.97
CA VAL A 91 -4.90 5.73 5.21
C VAL A 91 -4.18 6.09 3.91
N LEU A 92 -3.63 5.09 3.21
CA LEU A 92 -2.92 5.32 1.96
C LEU A 92 -3.84 5.93 0.88
N GLY A 93 -5.12 5.55 0.85
CA GLY A 93 -6.08 6.02 -0.14
C GLY A 93 -6.39 7.51 0.03
N MET A 94 -6.52 7.95 1.28
CA MET A 94 -6.67 9.38 1.59
C MET A 94 -5.44 10.20 1.16
N LEU A 95 -4.24 9.64 1.33
CA LEU A 95 -3.00 10.29 0.91
C LEU A 95 -2.90 10.38 -0.61
N VAL A 96 -3.15 9.28 -1.32
CA VAL A 96 -3.11 9.22 -2.79
C VAL A 96 -4.16 10.16 -3.39
N ALA A 97 -5.37 10.21 -2.85
CA ALA A 97 -6.44 11.08 -3.36
C ALA A 97 -6.08 12.57 -3.32
N ARG A 98 -5.25 12.99 -2.36
CA ARG A 98 -4.80 14.38 -2.18
C ARG A 98 -3.39 14.62 -2.73
N ALA A 99 -2.78 13.61 -3.34
CA ALA A 99 -1.40 13.69 -3.79
C ALA A 99 -1.27 14.59 -5.03
N LYS A 100 -0.60 15.74 -4.87
CA LYS A 100 -0.06 16.50 -6.00
C LYS A 100 1.00 15.66 -6.73
N LYS A 101 1.33 16.03 -7.97
CA LYS A 101 2.37 15.35 -8.76
C LYS A 101 3.67 15.31 -7.96
N ASN A 102 4.17 14.11 -7.69
CA ASN A 102 5.30 13.89 -6.79
C ASN A 102 6.15 12.71 -7.27
N PHE A 103 7.34 12.56 -6.67
CA PHE A 103 8.28 11.50 -7.02
C PHE A 103 7.96 10.12 -6.40
N TRP A 104 7.11 10.05 -5.38
CA TRP A 104 7.06 8.89 -4.47
C TRP A 104 5.84 7.99 -4.64
N PHE A 105 4.65 8.54 -4.83
CA PHE A 105 3.41 7.78 -4.82
C PHE A 105 2.35 8.36 -5.75
N GLY A 106 1.53 7.46 -6.31
CA GLY A 106 0.43 7.77 -7.22
C GLY A 106 0.43 6.94 -8.50
N VAL A 107 -0.60 7.10 -9.33
CA VAL A 107 -0.75 6.46 -10.64
C VAL A 107 0.20 7.12 -11.64
N ARG A 108 1.20 6.38 -12.11
CA ARG A 108 2.35 6.88 -12.88
C ARG A 108 2.43 6.25 -14.25
N THR A 109 1.56 6.70 -15.14
CA THR A 109 1.57 6.36 -16.55
C THR A 109 2.19 7.50 -17.34
N PRO A 110 2.64 7.29 -18.59
CA PRO A 110 3.22 8.36 -19.41
C PRO A 110 2.35 9.62 -19.48
N TRP A 111 1.02 9.44 -19.58
CA TRP A 111 0.06 10.55 -19.62
C TRP A 111 -0.20 11.22 -18.27
N THR A 112 -0.18 10.51 -17.14
CA THR A 112 -0.30 11.19 -15.82
C THR A 112 0.97 11.99 -15.49
N LEU A 113 2.12 11.57 -16.02
CA LEU A 113 3.36 12.35 -15.89
C LEU A 113 3.39 13.57 -16.82
N ALA A 114 2.80 13.46 -18.01
CA ALA A 114 2.69 14.58 -18.96
C ALA A 114 1.74 15.69 -18.48
N SER A 115 0.66 15.35 -17.78
CA SER A 115 -0.44 16.28 -17.51
C SER A 115 -0.89 16.30 -16.05
N ASP A 116 -0.86 17.48 -15.44
CA ASP A 116 -1.23 17.67 -14.03
C ASP A 116 -2.73 17.42 -13.78
N GLU A 117 -3.58 17.74 -14.75
CA GLU A 117 -5.02 17.48 -14.63
C GLU A 117 -5.32 15.98 -14.73
N VAL A 118 -4.66 15.26 -15.65
CA VAL A 118 -4.77 13.80 -15.77
C VAL A 118 -4.24 13.12 -14.51
N TRP A 119 -3.11 13.61 -13.96
CA TRP A 119 -2.58 13.17 -12.66
C TRP A 119 -3.62 13.32 -11.56
N ARG A 120 -4.17 14.52 -11.39
CA ARG A 120 -5.09 14.87 -10.30
C ARG A 120 -6.35 14.01 -10.35
N ARG A 121 -6.99 13.88 -11.51
CA ARG A 121 -8.21 13.06 -11.66
C ARG A 121 -7.93 11.58 -11.40
N SER A 122 -6.84 11.04 -11.95
CA SER A 122 -6.51 9.62 -11.81
C SER A 122 -6.18 9.23 -10.37
N ASN A 123 -5.40 10.06 -9.68
CA ASN A 123 -5.05 9.82 -8.29
C ASN A 123 -6.23 10.05 -7.34
N HIS A 124 -7.08 11.05 -7.60
CA HIS A 124 -8.31 11.25 -6.83
C HIS A 124 -9.26 10.06 -6.94
N PHE A 125 -9.43 9.52 -8.15
CA PHE A 125 -10.20 8.30 -8.39
C PHE A 125 -9.57 7.08 -7.70
N GLY A 126 -8.27 6.83 -7.93
CA GLY A 126 -7.58 5.68 -7.36
C GLY A 126 -7.51 5.72 -5.82
N GLY A 127 -7.30 6.89 -5.24
CA GLY A 127 -7.32 7.08 -3.78
C GLY A 127 -8.70 6.82 -3.18
N ARG A 128 -9.78 7.32 -3.80
CA ARG A 128 -11.17 7.03 -3.36
C ARG A 128 -11.50 5.54 -3.46
N LEU A 129 -11.07 4.89 -4.55
CA LEU A 129 -11.25 3.46 -4.74
C LEU A 129 -10.54 2.66 -3.65
N MET A 130 -9.32 3.08 -3.29
CA MET A 130 -8.55 2.45 -2.23
C MET A 130 -9.17 2.66 -0.84
N VAL A 131 -9.72 3.85 -0.55
CA VAL A 131 -10.49 4.09 0.69
C VAL A 131 -11.74 3.20 0.73
N ALA A 132 -12.53 3.17 -0.34
CA ALA A 132 -13.74 2.34 -0.41
C ALA A 132 -13.40 0.85 -0.25
N GLY A 133 -12.37 0.37 -0.95
CA GLY A 133 -11.85 -0.99 -0.82
C GLY A 133 -11.40 -1.29 0.60
N GLY A 134 -10.66 -0.38 1.25
CA GLY A 134 -10.23 -0.54 2.63
C GLY A 134 -11.40 -0.66 3.62
N ILE A 135 -12.45 0.15 3.48
CA ILE A 135 -13.68 0.05 4.28
C ILE A 135 -14.35 -1.32 4.06
N ILE A 136 -14.48 -1.75 2.79
CA ILE A 136 -15.06 -3.06 2.46
C ILE A 136 -14.22 -4.19 3.07
N ALA A 137 -12.88 -4.12 3.03
CA ALA A 137 -12.00 -5.11 3.64
C ALA A 137 -12.18 -5.18 5.17
N VAL A 138 -12.29 -4.02 5.85
CA VAL A 138 -12.58 -3.97 7.29
C VAL A 138 -13.93 -4.63 7.60
N LEU A 139 -14.97 -4.34 6.83
CA LEU A 139 -16.28 -4.97 7.02
C LEU A 139 -16.23 -6.48 6.73
N ALA A 140 -15.54 -6.89 5.66
CA ALA A 140 -15.36 -8.30 5.30
C ALA A 140 -14.55 -9.08 6.35
N SER A 141 -13.74 -8.42 7.17
CA SER A 141 -12.95 -9.06 8.23
C SER A 141 -13.82 -9.81 9.25
N PHE A 142 -15.06 -9.35 9.47
CA PHE A 142 -16.04 -9.96 10.37
C PHE A 142 -16.67 -11.24 9.78
N PHE A 143 -16.61 -11.44 8.46
CA PHE A 143 -17.25 -12.56 7.77
C PHE A 143 -16.20 -13.56 7.27
N SER A 144 -16.02 -14.68 8.00
CA SER A 144 -14.97 -15.68 7.75
C SER A 144 -14.81 -16.10 6.29
N ASN A 145 -15.92 -16.39 5.60
CA ASN A 145 -15.93 -16.87 4.22
C ASN A 145 -15.59 -15.77 3.20
N ALA A 146 -15.77 -14.50 3.55
CA ALA A 146 -15.58 -13.37 2.64
C ALA A 146 -14.16 -12.76 2.73
N ARG A 147 -13.44 -12.97 3.83
CA ARG A 147 -12.13 -12.35 4.13
C ARG A 147 -11.15 -12.33 2.94
N MET A 148 -10.72 -13.50 2.50
CA MET A 148 -9.74 -13.65 1.42
C MET A 148 -10.26 -13.28 0.03
N PRO A 149 -11.43 -13.78 -0.44
CA PRO A 149 -11.90 -13.46 -1.78
C PRO A 149 -12.15 -11.95 -1.95
N VAL A 150 -12.72 -11.29 -0.92
CA VAL A 150 -12.93 -9.84 -0.95
C VAL A 150 -11.60 -9.09 -0.98
N LEU A 151 -10.62 -9.47 -0.14
CA LEU A 151 -9.31 -8.82 -0.12
C LEU A 151 -8.61 -8.93 -1.48
N VAL A 152 -8.60 -10.13 -2.08
CA VAL A 152 -7.98 -10.36 -3.39
C VAL A 152 -8.67 -9.55 -4.47
N ALA A 153 -10.01 -9.52 -4.49
CA ALA A 153 -10.78 -8.73 -5.44
C ALA A 153 -10.47 -7.22 -5.31
N ILE A 154 -10.40 -6.70 -4.08
CA ILE A 154 -10.04 -5.30 -3.82
C ILE A 154 -8.64 -4.98 -4.33
N ILE A 155 -7.65 -5.84 -4.06
CA ILE A 155 -6.27 -5.64 -4.52
C ILE A 155 -6.23 -5.60 -6.06
N ALA A 156 -6.91 -6.52 -6.73
CA ALA A 156 -6.98 -6.53 -8.18
C ALA A 156 -7.61 -5.23 -8.72
N VAL A 157 -8.75 -4.82 -8.15
CA VAL A 157 -9.45 -3.59 -8.56
C VAL A 157 -8.57 -2.35 -8.35
N ILE A 158 -7.90 -2.22 -7.21
CA ILE A 158 -7.00 -1.10 -6.92
C ILE A 158 -5.77 -1.11 -7.85
N ALA A 159 -5.24 -2.28 -8.21
CA ALA A 159 -4.09 -2.39 -9.09
C ALA A 159 -4.41 -1.99 -10.54
N PHE A 160 -5.57 -2.43 -11.07
CA PHE A 160 -5.88 -2.27 -12.50
C PHE A 160 -6.78 -1.07 -12.81
N ALA A 161 -7.81 -0.80 -12.00
CA ALA A 161 -8.81 0.21 -12.36
C ALA A 161 -8.25 1.64 -12.47
N PRO A 162 -7.34 2.11 -11.61
CA PRO A 162 -6.77 3.46 -11.75
C PRO A 162 -5.92 3.61 -13.01
N ILE A 163 -5.25 2.55 -13.46
CA ILE A 163 -4.47 2.55 -14.71
C ILE A 163 -5.42 2.71 -15.90
N LEU A 164 -6.48 1.89 -15.98
CA LEU A 164 -7.49 1.98 -17.04
C LEU A 164 -8.19 3.33 -17.03
N TYR A 165 -8.56 3.83 -15.86
CA TYR A 165 -9.19 5.14 -15.70
C TYR A 165 -8.25 6.26 -16.16
N SER A 166 -6.96 6.18 -15.84
CA SER A 166 -6.00 7.19 -16.25
C SER A 166 -5.90 7.30 -17.78
N TYR A 167 -5.95 6.16 -18.50
CA TYR A 167 -5.94 6.14 -19.96
C TYR A 167 -7.24 6.75 -20.54
N ALA A 168 -8.39 6.40 -19.97
CA ALA A 168 -9.68 6.96 -20.38
C ALA A 168 -9.74 8.48 -20.17
N VAL A 169 -9.20 8.98 -19.06
CA VAL A 169 -9.11 10.42 -18.77
C VAL A 169 -8.17 11.11 -19.74
N TYR A 170 -6.98 10.54 -19.99
CA TYR A 170 -6.03 11.07 -20.98
C TYR A 170 -6.68 11.21 -22.35
N ARG A 171 -7.31 10.14 -22.84
CA ARG A 171 -8.03 10.15 -24.13
C ARG A 171 -9.14 11.21 -24.22
N ARG A 172 -9.74 11.58 -23.09
CA ARG A 172 -10.82 12.57 -23.05
C ARG A 172 -10.32 14.01 -23.00
N ILE A 173 -9.13 14.23 -22.43
CA ILE A 173 -8.56 15.57 -22.22
C ILE A 173 -7.61 15.96 -23.36
N GLU A 174 -6.77 15.02 -23.81
CA GLU A 174 -5.67 15.26 -24.76
C GLU A 174 -5.81 14.43 -26.04
N GLY A 175 -6.93 13.72 -26.22
CA GLY A 175 -7.09 12.69 -27.25
C GLY A 175 -6.55 13.12 -28.62
N PHE A 176 -5.66 12.31 -29.21
CA PHE A 176 -4.99 12.38 -30.52
C PHE A 176 -5.20 13.58 -31.46
N ASP A 177 -5.30 14.80 -30.94
CA ASP A 177 -5.18 16.02 -31.72
C ASP A 177 -3.68 16.32 -31.84
N SER A 178 -2.97 15.38 -32.49
CA SER A 178 -1.75 15.74 -33.18
C SER A 178 -2.18 16.59 -34.35
N GLU A 179 -1.92 17.89 -34.25
CA GLU A 179 -1.73 18.84 -35.35
C GLU A 179 -2.21 18.34 -36.73
N ALA A 180 -3.39 18.80 -37.14
CA ALA A 180 -3.77 18.94 -38.54
C ALA A 180 -3.82 20.45 -38.87
#